data_AF-A0A975LI86-F1
#
_entry.id   AF-A0A975LI86-F1
#
_cell.length_a   1.000
_cell.length_b   1.000
_cell.length_c   1.000
_cell.angle_alpha   90.00
_cell.angle_beta   90.00
_cell.angle_gamma   90.00
#
_symmetry.space_group_name_H-M   'P 1'
#
loop_
_entity.id
_entity.type
_entity.pdbx_description
1 polymer ?
#
loop_
_entity_poly.entity_id
_entity_poly.type
_entity_poly.pdbx_seq_one_letter_code
_entity_poly.pdbx_strand_id
1 'polypeptide(L)' 'MTIIKKQLYSEKTLWYQWINHVSDLAKNEGFDTLIIKGERALNSSSANPGHVIDYIINLR' A
#
# COMPACT_ATOMS: atom_id res chain seq x y z
N MET A 1 -23.43 4.04 0.36
CA MET A 1 -22.00 4.06 0.74
C MET A 1 -21.68 2.71 1.36
N THR A 2 -21.06 1.81 0.60
CA THR A 2 -20.88 0.41 0.99
C THR A 2 -19.44 0.19 1.40
N ILE A 3 -19.20 -0.14 2.68
CA ILE A 3 -17.88 -0.47 3.20
C ILE A 3 -17.76 -1.99 3.20
N ILE A 4 -16.97 -2.53 2.27
CA ILE A 4 -16.62 -3.95 2.22
C ILE A 4 -15.38 -4.15 3.09
N LYS A 5 -15.54 -4.79 4.26
CA LYS A 5 -14.42 -5.25 5.09
C LYS A 5 -14.11 -6.71 4.74
N LYS A 6 -12.99 -6.97 4.06
CA LYS A 6 -12.53 -8.33 3.76
C LYS A 6 -11.39 -8.69 4.70
N GLN A 7 -11.61 -9.68 5.55
CA GLN A 7 -10.63 -10.27 6.46
C GLN A 7 -9.61 -11.07 5.62
N LEU A 8 -8.33 -10.67 5.69
CA LEU A 8 -7.26 -11.15 4.81
C LEU A 8 -6.54 -12.35 5.43
N TYR A 9 -6.72 -13.54 4.82
CA TYR A 9 -5.85 -14.69 5.04
C TYR A 9 -4.68 -14.62 4.03
N SER A 10 -3.43 -14.72 4.52
CA SER A 10 -2.15 -14.63 3.80
C SER A 10 -1.78 -13.24 3.23
N GLU A 11 -1.69 -12.23 4.10
CA GLU A 11 -1.49 -10.81 3.79
C GLU A 11 -0.24 -10.47 2.94
N LYS A 12 0.86 -11.24 3.03
CA LYS A 12 2.09 -10.91 2.31
C LYS A 12 1.97 -11.06 0.79
N THR A 13 1.37 -12.15 0.31
CA THR A 13 1.30 -12.44 -1.14
C THR A 13 0.38 -11.45 -1.85
N LEU A 14 -0.73 -11.06 -1.23
CA LEU A 14 -1.70 -10.12 -1.79
C LEU A 14 -1.15 -8.69 -1.84
N TRP A 15 -0.36 -8.29 -0.84
CA TRP A 15 0.30 -6.99 -0.81
C TRP A 15 1.28 -6.80 -1.98
N TYR A 16 2.16 -7.78 -2.23
CA TYR A 16 3.11 -7.69 -3.33
C TYR A 16 2.43 -7.74 -4.70
N GLN A 17 1.39 -8.57 -4.86
CA GLN A 17 0.60 -8.59 -6.09
C GLN A 17 -0.07 -7.25 -6.38
N TRP A 18 -0.63 -6.62 -5.35
CA TRP A 18 -1.22 -5.29 -5.47
C TRP A 18 -0.17 -4.23 -5.83
N ILE A 19 0.99 -4.19 -5.15
CA ILE A 19 2.09 -3.26 -5.47
C ILE A 19 2.51 -3.40 -6.93
N ASN A 20 2.72 -4.63 -7.40
CA ASN A 20 3.15 -4.87 -8.78
C ASN A 20 2.11 -4.34 -9.77
N HIS A 21 0.84 -4.65 -9.53
CA HIS A 21 -0.25 -4.18 -10.39
C HIS A 21 -0.31 -2.65 -10.47
N VAL A 22 -0.25 -1.93 -9.34
CA VAL A 22 -0.28 -0.47 -9.36
C VAL A 22 0.99 0.15 -9.93
N SER A 23 2.14 -0.51 -9.77
CA SER A 23 3.41 -0.09 -10.37
C SER A 23 3.36 -0.20 -11.89
N ASP A 24 2.79 -1.28 -12.43
CA ASP A 24 2.63 -1.48 -13.87
C ASP A 24 1.69 -0.45 -14.48
N LEU A 25 0.56 -0.16 -13.80
CA LEU A 25 -0.34 0.92 -14.22
C LEU A 25 0.38 2.27 -14.24
N ALA A 26 1.11 2.60 -13.18
CA ALA A 26 1.83 3.87 -13.10
C ALA A 26 2.93 3.99 -14.17
N LYS A 27 3.65 2.90 -14.47
CA LYS A 27 4.63 2.84 -15.57
C LYS A 27 3.98 3.09 -16.93
N ASN A 28 2.83 2.45 -17.19
CA ASN A 28 2.11 2.58 -18.47
C ASN A 28 1.57 4.00 -18.68
N GLU A 29 1.23 4.72 -17.61
CA GLU A 29 0.84 6.13 -17.64
C GLU A 29 2.04 7.09 -17.76
N GLY A 30 3.28 6.57 -17.74
CA GLY A 30 4.50 7.37 -17.90
C GLY A 30 5.01 8.03 -16.62
N PHE A 31 4.60 7.55 -15.44
CA PHE A 31 5.14 8.05 -14.17
C PHE A 31 6.52 7.47 -13.87
N ASP A 32 7.37 8.30 -13.26
CA ASP A 32 8.75 7.93 -12.90
C ASP A 32 8.87 7.36 -11.48
N THR A 33 7.91 7.65 -10.61
CA THR A 33 7.98 7.30 -9.19
C THR A 33 6.59 7.02 -8.65
N LEU A 34 6.45 5.93 -7.90
CA LEU A 34 5.25 5.58 -7.14
C LEU A 34 5.54 5.73 -5.64
N ILE A 35 4.71 6.50 -4.93
CA ILE A 35 4.80 6.67 -3.48
C ILE A 35 3.54 6.07 -2.86
N ILE A 36 3.71 5.01 -2.06
CA ILE A 36 2.62 4.34 -1.34
C ILE A 36 2.69 4.76 0.13
N LYS A 37 1.63 5.38 0.64
CA LYS A 37 1.56 5.83 2.02
C LYS A 37 0.72 4.88 2.85
N GLY A 38 1.33 4.24 3.85
CA GLY A 38 0.64 3.42 4.83
C GLY A 38 0.52 4.17 6.14
N GLU A 39 -0.70 4.41 6.62
CA GLU A 39 -0.92 4.92 7.97
C GLU A 39 -1.18 3.76 8.93
N ARG A 40 -0.48 3.75 10.07
CA ARG A 40 -0.76 2.79 11.14
C ARG A 40 -2.11 3.10 11.77
N ALA A 41 -2.96 2.08 11.88
CA ALA A 41 -4.24 2.22 12.57
C ALA A 41 -4.06 2.82 13.97
N LEU A 42 -4.96 3.74 14.33
CA LEU A 42 -4.90 4.49 15.60
C LEU A 42 -4.96 3.58 16.84
N ASN A 43 -5.54 2.39 16.70
CA ASN A 43 -5.63 1.37 17.75
C ASN A 43 -4.52 0.31 17.66
N SER A 44 -3.44 0.57 16.91
CA SER A 44 -2.31 -0.36 16.81
C SER A 44 -1.61 -0.48 18.16
N SER A 45 -1.33 -1.71 18.60
CA SER A 45 -0.51 -2.00 19.79
C SER A 45 0.99 -1.70 19.60
N SER A 46 1.37 -1.14 18.46
CA SER A 46 2.76 -0.77 18.16
C SER A 46 3.08 0.64 18.66
N ALA A 47 4.35 0.89 18.98
CA ALA A 47 4.83 2.07 19.70
C ALA A 47 4.52 3.44 19.06
N ASN A 48 4.00 3.51 17.83
CA ASN A 48 3.65 4.79 17.15
C ASN A 48 2.35 4.66 16.31
N PRO A 49 1.15 4.73 16.92
CA PRO A 49 -0.12 4.82 16.21
C PRO A 49 -0.22 6.12 15.39
N GLY A 50 -0.86 6.09 14.22
CA GLY A 50 -0.99 7.27 13.34
C GLY A 50 0.31 7.64 12.58
N HIS A 51 1.40 6.88 12.77
CA HIS A 51 2.62 7.11 12.01
C HIS A 51 2.44 6.70 10.55
N VAL A 52 2.79 7.62 9.65
CA VAL A 52 2.79 7.39 8.20
C VAL A 52 4.11 6.76 7.79
N ILE A 53 4.03 5.67 7.02
CA ILE A 53 5.17 5.00 6.40
C ILE A 53 5.05 5.23 4.90
N ASP A 54 6.03 5.92 4.33
CA ASP A 54 6.12 6.12 2.89
C ASP A 54 6.99 5.01 2.27
N TYR A 55 6.43 4.30 1.29
CA TYR A 55 7.12 3.31 0.49
C TYR A 55 7.31 3.86 -0.92
N ILE A 56 8.55 4.19 -1.27
CA ILE A 56 8.91 4.88 -2.51
C ILE A 56 9.49 3.85 -3.49
N ILE A 57 8.91 3.77 -4.68
CA ILE A 57 9.30 2.85 -5.75
C ILE A 57 9.73 3.67 -6.96
N ASN A 58 10.96 3.45 -7.43
CA ASN A 58 11.40 3.95 -8.73
C ASN A 58 10.81 3.07 -9.83
N LEU A 59 10.15 3.69 -10.81
CA LEU A 59 9.46 2.99 -11.89
C LEU A 59 10.30 2.85 -13.17
N ARG A 60 11.45 3.54 -13.24
CA ARG A 60 12.41 3.47 -14.35
C ARG A 60 13.28 2.21 -14.30
#